data_AF-A0A6G3XLJ8-F1
#
_entry.id   AF-A0A6G3XLJ8-F1
#
_cell.length_a   1.000
_cell.length_b   1.000
_cell.length_c   1.000
_cell.angle_alpha   90.00
_cell.angle_beta   90.00
_cell.angle_gamma   90.00
#
_symmetry.space_group_name_H-M   'P 1'
#
loop_
_entity.id
_entity.type
_entity.pdbx_description
1 polymer ?
#
loop_
_entity_poly.entity_id
_entity_poly.type
_entity_poly.pdbx_seq_one_letter_code
_entity_poly.pdbx_strand_id
1 'polypeptide(L)'
;LVGESGCGKSVTSLALMGLLPRKGVRVGGRAEFDGQNLLTMNERKLRDMRGSQLAMIFQDPLSSLNPVVPIGIQVTEILQRHRGLKGEKA
;
A
#
# COMPACT_ATOMS: atom_id res chain seq x y z
N LEU A 1 -11.74 -5.31 -9.54
CA LEU A 1 -11.69 -6.76 -9.89
C LEU A 1 -13.02 -7.38 -9.46
N VAL A 2 -13.65 -8.16 -10.33
CA VAL A 2 -14.93 -8.84 -10.06
C VAL A 2 -14.69 -10.35 -10.09
N GLY A 3 -15.42 -11.10 -9.27
CA GLY A 3 -15.31 -12.56 -9.17
C GLY A 3 -15.80 -13.07 -7.81
N GLU A 4 -15.95 -14.38 -7.66
CA GLU A 4 -16.46 -15.03 -6.44
C GLU A 4 -15.53 -14.86 -5.23
N SER A 5 -16.06 -15.05 -4.02
CA SER A 5 -15.22 -15.09 -2.82
C SER A 5 -14.12 -16.15 -2.98
N GLY A 6 -12.88 -15.82 -2.61
CA GLY A 6 -11.74 -16.73 -2.74
C GLY A 6 -11.10 -16.82 -4.14
N CYS A 7 -11.64 -16.17 -5.18
CA CYS A 7 -11.07 -16.25 -6.55
C CYS A 7 -9.73 -15.48 -6.75
N GLY A 8 -9.08 -15.05 -5.67
CA GLY A 8 -7.75 -14.41 -5.73
C GLY A 8 -7.73 -12.88 -5.88
N LYS A 9 -8.86 -12.17 -5.92
CA LYS A 9 -8.89 -10.69 -6.08
C LYS A 9 -7.99 -9.95 -5.07
N SER A 10 -8.15 -10.26 -3.78
CA SER A 10 -7.38 -9.61 -2.72
C SER A 10 -5.89 -9.98 -2.82
N VAL A 11 -5.58 -11.23 -3.15
CA VAL A 11 -4.20 -11.71 -3.35
C VAL A 11 -3.54 -10.96 -4.50
N THR A 12 -4.24 -10.78 -5.62
CA THR A 12 -3.76 -10.01 -6.77
C THR A 12 -3.49 -8.55 -6.40
N SER A 13 -4.41 -7.88 -5.71
CA SER A 13 -4.20 -6.50 -5.27
C SER A 13 -3.01 -6.36 -4.32
N LEU A 14 -2.86 -7.30 -3.36
CA LEU A 14 -1.72 -7.33 -2.45
C LEU A 14 -0.39 -7.62 -3.19
N ALA A 15 -0.41 -8.45 -4.24
CA ALA A 15 0.76 -8.71 -5.08
C ALA A 15 1.24 -7.43 -5.78
N LEU A 16 0.31 -6.68 -6.38
CA LEU A 16 0.60 -5.41 -7.06
C LEU A 16 1.16 -4.35 -6.09
N MET A 17 0.68 -4.35 -4.85
CA MET A 17 1.14 -3.43 -3.80
C MET A 17 2.44 -3.87 -3.10
N GLY A 18 2.96 -5.06 -3.41
CA GLY A 18 4.13 -5.64 -2.74
C GLY A 18 3.88 -5.95 -1.26
N LEU A 19 2.65 -6.37 -0.91
CA LEU A 19 2.21 -6.60 0.47
C LEU A 19 1.99 -8.09 0.81
N LEU A 20 2.25 -9.00 -0.14
CA LEU A 20 2.20 -10.43 0.15
C LEU A 20 3.37 -10.88 1.05
N PRO A 21 3.19 -11.91 1.89
CA PRO A 21 4.27 -12.45 2.70
C PRO A 21 5.49 -12.83 1.86
N ARG A 22 6.69 -12.42 2.29
CA ARG A 22 7.93 -12.74 1.56
C ARG A 22 8.31 -14.22 1.63
N LYS A 23 7.85 -14.92 2.68
CA LYS A 23 8.09 -16.35 2.88
C LYS A 23 6.89 -17.15 2.35
N GLY A 24 7.18 -18.20 1.57
CA GLY A 24 6.15 -19.13 1.09
C GLY A 24 5.34 -18.63 -0.11
N VAL A 25 5.59 -17.41 -0.60
CA VAL A 25 4.92 -16.85 -1.79
C VAL A 25 5.95 -16.46 -2.83
N ARG A 26 5.69 -16.82 -4.09
CA ARG A 26 6.43 -16.31 -5.24
C ARG A 26 5.49 -15.50 -6.13
N VAL A 27 5.89 -14.28 -6.44
CA VAL A 27 5.19 -13.40 -7.38
C VAL A 27 6.07 -13.29 -8.62
N GLY A 28 5.51 -13.61 -9.78
CA GLY A 28 6.19 -13.56 -11.07
C GLY A 28 5.38 -12.77 -12.10
N GLY A 29 5.92 -12.65 -13.31
CA GLY A 29 5.31 -11.87 -14.39
C GLY A 29 5.73 -10.40 -14.36
N ARG A 30 4.88 -9.54 -14.92
CA ARG A 30 5.14 -8.10 -15.09
C ARG A 30 3.87 -7.32 -14.80
N ALA A 31 3.99 -6.27 -14.00
CA ALA A 31 2.90 -5.32 -13.75
C ALA A 31 3.48 -3.91 -13.78
N GLU A 32 2.98 -3.08 -14.68
CA GLU A 32 3.56 -1.76 -14.96
C GLU A 32 2.68 -0.63 -14.47
N PHE A 33 3.33 0.39 -13.92
CA PHE A 33 2.74 1.69 -13.59
C PHE A 33 3.74 2.76 -13.97
N ASP A 34 3.33 3.73 -14.79
CA ASP A 34 4.19 4.79 -15.33
C ASP A 34 5.54 4.29 -15.88
N GLY A 35 5.48 3.22 -16.68
CA GLY A 35 6.66 2.63 -17.33
C GLY A 35 7.60 1.87 -16.39
N GLN A 36 7.22 1.67 -15.12
CA GLN A 36 8.03 0.93 -14.15
C GLN A 36 7.35 -0.37 -13.72
N ASN A 37 8.09 -1.48 -13.74
CA ASN A 37 7.58 -2.79 -13.30
C ASN A 37 7.56 -2.89 -11.77
N LEU A 38 6.36 -2.82 -11.19
CA LEU A 38 6.07 -2.86 -9.75
C LEU A 38 6.63 -4.12 -9.08
N LEU A 39 6.56 -5.27 -9.76
CA LEU A 39 6.92 -6.57 -9.17
C LEU A 39 8.43 -6.74 -8.96
N THR A 40 9.24 -5.93 -9.63
CA THR A 40 10.72 -5.96 -9.55
C THR A 40 11.29 -4.77 -8.78
N MET A 41 10.45 -3.85 -8.30
CA MET A 41 10.91 -2.70 -7.53
C MET A 41 11.46 -3.12 -6.17
N ASN A 42 12.44 -2.37 -5.69
CA ASN A 42 12.89 -2.53 -4.31
C ASN A 42 11.93 -1.85 -3.33
N GLU A 43 11.99 -2.27 -2.06
CA GLU A 43 11.10 -1.76 -1.02
C GLU A 43 11.15 -0.25 -0.82
N ARG A 44 12.30 0.39 -1.06
CA ARG A 44 12.44 1.85 -0.92
C ARG A 44 11.58 2.57 -1.95
N LYS A 45 11.72 2.22 -3.23
CA LYS A 45 10.92 2.78 -4.32
C LYS A 45 9.42 2.51 -4.14
N LEU A 46 9.07 1.28 -3.77
CA LEU A 46 7.69 0.93 -3.45
C LEU A 46 7.15 1.78 -2.30
N ARG A 47 7.97 2.02 -1.26
CA ARG A 47 7.59 2.91 -0.16
C ARG A 47 7.29 4.32 -0.65
N ASP A 48 8.13 4.89 -1.51
CA ASP A 48 8.00 6.27 -1.96
C ASP A 48 6.76 6.48 -2.84
N MET A 49 6.38 5.46 -3.62
CA MET A 49 5.15 5.43 -4.41
C MET A 49 3.90 5.17 -3.57
N ARG A 50 3.98 4.27 -2.60
CA ARG A 50 2.85 3.95 -1.71
C ARG A 50 2.46 5.19 -0.89
N GLY A 51 1.21 5.60 -1.05
CA GLY A 51 0.58 6.76 -0.41
C GLY A 51 0.81 8.10 -1.11
N SER A 52 1.70 8.18 -2.12
CA SER A 52 1.84 9.37 -2.98
C SER A 52 1.20 9.19 -4.36
N GLN A 53 1.36 8.00 -4.94
CA GLN A 53 0.90 7.64 -6.29
C GLN A 53 0.02 6.39 -6.29
N LEU A 54 0.27 5.47 -5.36
CA LEU A 54 -0.49 4.23 -5.20
C LEU A 54 -1.08 4.14 -3.79
N ALA A 55 -2.39 3.96 -3.67
CA ALA A 55 -3.05 3.79 -2.39
C ALA A 55 -3.95 2.55 -2.39
N MET A 56 -4.15 1.96 -1.22
CA MET A 56 -5.05 0.84 -1.02
C MET A 56 -5.97 1.14 0.15
N ILE A 57 -7.26 0.89 -0.04
CA ILE A 57 -8.26 0.86 1.03
C ILE A 57 -8.54 -0.61 1.30
N PHE A 58 -8.20 -1.08 2.50
CA PHE A 58 -8.40 -2.48 2.87
C PHE A 58 -9.89 -2.78 3.12
N GLN A 59 -10.28 -4.05 2.94
CA GLN A 59 -11.67 -4.48 3.12
C GLN A 59 -12.19 -4.29 4.55
N ASP A 60 -11.31 -4.45 5.54
CA ASP A 60 -11.54 -4.05 6.93
C ASP A 60 -10.68 -2.82 7.24
N PRO A 61 -11.18 -1.59 7.02
CA PRO A 61 -10.41 -0.38 7.24
C PRO A 61 -10.11 -0.14 8.72
N LEU A 62 -10.93 -0.65 9.65
CA LEU A 62 -10.69 -0.48 11.09
C LEU A 62 -9.45 -1.23 11.55
N SER A 63 -9.14 -2.38 10.93
CA SER A 63 -7.91 -3.12 11.19
C SER A 63 -6.63 -2.35 10.86
N SER A 64 -6.73 -1.29 10.05
CA SER A 64 -5.58 -0.46 9.63
C SER A 64 -5.27 0.69 10.60
N LEU A 65 -6.15 0.95 11.57
CA LEU A 65 -5.98 2.01 12.56
C LEU A 65 -5.54 1.41 13.91
N ASN A 66 -4.52 2.00 14.51
CA ASN A 66 -4.12 1.68 15.86
C ASN A 66 -4.99 2.47 16.86
N PRO A 67 -5.84 1.81 17.68
CA PRO A 67 -6.77 2.49 18.58
C PRO A 67 -6.08 3.27 19.71
N VAL A 68 -4.81 3.00 20.01
CA VAL A 68 -4.06 3.73 21.04
C VAL A 68 -3.34 4.97 20.48
N VAL A 69 -3.46 5.24 19.19
CA VAL A 69 -2.87 6.41 18.53
C VAL A 69 -3.98 7.36 18.07
N PRO A 70 -3.93 8.66 18.41
CA PRO A 70 -4.88 9.65 17.92
C PRO A 70 -5.04 9.61 16.40
N ILE A 71 -6.28 9.68 15.92
CA ILE A 71 -6.57 9.57 14.47
C ILE A 71 -5.80 10.59 13.65
N GLY A 72 -5.70 11.84 14.13
CA GLY A 72 -4.96 12.92 13.46
C GLY A 72 -3.50 12.57 13.20
N ILE A 73 -2.83 11.87 14.12
CA ILE A 73 -1.44 11.45 13.92
C ILE A 73 -1.34 10.42 12.79
N GLN A 74 -2.24 9.43 12.78
CA GLN A 74 -2.24 8.35 11.79
C GLN A 74 -2.58 8.86 10.39
N VAL A 75 -3.56 9.77 10.26
CA VAL A 75 -3.95 10.31 8.94
C VAL A 75 -2.95 11.35 8.41
N THR A 76 -2.27 12.09 9.28
CA THR A 76 -1.28 13.09 8.84
C THR A 76 0.09 12.50 8.56
N GLU A 77 0.41 11.28 9.02
CA GLU A 77 1.68 10.59 8.77
C GLU A 77 2.05 10.60 7.29
N ILE A 78 1.08 10.34 6.41
CA ILE A 78 1.30 10.30 4.97
C ILE A 78 1.67 11.69 4.40
N LEU A 79 1.04 12.74 4.91
CA LEU A 79 1.31 14.12 4.51
C LEU A 79 2.69 14.57 4.99
N GLN A 80 3.06 14.22 6.22
CA GLN A 80 4.39 14.49 6.76
C GLN A 80 5.47 13.78 5.94
N ARG A 81 5.24 12.50 5.61
CA ARG A 81 6.21 11.67 4.90
C ARG A 81 6.41 12.09 3.45
N HIS A 82 5.34 12.37 2.71
CA HIS A 82 5.41 12.60 1.27
C HIS A 82 5.39 14.08 0.87
N ARG A 83 4.95 14.98 1.76
CA ARG A 83 4.89 16.42 1.51
C ARG A 83 5.75 17.26 2.46
N GLY A 84 6.42 16.63 3.43
CA GLY A 84 7.28 17.33 4.39
C GLY A 84 6.52 18.31 5.30
N LEU A 85 5.19 18.18 5.37
CA LEU A 85 4.34 19.03 6.20
C LEU A 85 4.59 18.74 7.68
N LYS A 86 4.44 19.75 8.55
CA LYS A 86 4.69 19.66 9.99
C LYS A 86 3.73 20.56 10.77
N GLY A 87 3.43 20.18 12.01
CA GLY A 87 2.57 20.96 12.91
C GLY A 87 1.16 21.13 12.33
N GLU A 88 0.56 22.30 12.53
CA GLU A 88 -0.78 22.63 12.02
C GLU A 88 -0.92 22.58 10.49
N LYS A 89 0.19 22.56 9.76
CA LYS A 89 0.20 22.48 8.29
C LYS A 89 0.08 21.06 7.77
N ALA A 90 0.26 20.05 8.61
CA ALA A 90 0.11 18.63 8.27
C ALA A 90 -1.33 18.20 8.50
#